data_AF-A0A9P7HS66-F1
#
_entry.id   AF-A0A9P7HS66-F1
#
_cell.length_a   1.000
_cell.length_b   1.000
_cell.length_c   1.000
_cell.angle_alpha   90.00
_cell.angle_beta   90.00
_cell.angle_gamma   90.00
#
_symmetry.space_group_name_H-M   'P 1'
#
loop_
_entity.id
_entity.type
_entity.pdbx_description
1 polymer ?
#
loop_
_entity_poly.entity_id
_entity_poly.type
_entity_poly.pdbx_seq_one_letter_code
_entity_poly.pdbx_strand_id
1 'polypeptide(L)' 'MRAILGLLFSAAAALAETFTNPVIWEDLSDVEVTRAGDAYFMTASTFHYSPGTPVLRSYDLVNWEHIGHSVPVLDWSS' A
#
# COMPACT_ATOMS: atom_id res chain seq x y z
N MET A 1 -2.56 -24.22 45.35
CA MET A 1 -1.15 -24.20 44.96
C MET A 1 -0.82 -25.57 44.37
N ARG A 2 -0.15 -25.62 43.20
CA ARG A 2 0.07 -26.79 42.31
C ARG A 2 -1.12 -27.06 41.38
N ALA A 3 -1.02 -27.13 40.06
CA ALA A 3 0.04 -26.88 39.09
C ALA A 3 -0.73 -26.67 37.76
N ILE A 4 -0.66 -25.52 37.09
CA ILE A 4 0.27 -25.30 35.97
C ILE A 4 0.50 -26.58 35.16
N LEU A 5 -0.54 -27.08 34.46
CA LEU A 5 -0.38 -28.08 33.39
C LEU A 5 -1.57 -28.03 32.43
N GLY A 6 -1.65 -26.98 31.63
CA GLY A 6 -2.63 -26.84 30.54
C GLY A 6 -2.25 -25.81 29.49
N LEU A 7 -1.00 -25.33 29.52
CA LEU A 7 -0.43 -24.54 28.44
C LEU A 7 0.06 -25.50 27.35
N LEU A 8 -0.08 -25.08 26.09
CA LEU A 8 0.46 -25.68 24.86
C LEU A 8 -0.48 -26.61 24.09
N PHE A 9 -1.70 -26.16 23.78
CA PHE A 9 -2.37 -26.58 22.54
C PHE A 9 -3.00 -25.37 21.82
N SER A 10 -2.12 -24.51 21.29
CA SER A 10 -2.28 -23.85 19.99
C SER A 10 -0.98 -23.10 19.70
N ALA A 11 0.07 -23.87 19.39
CA ALA A 11 1.23 -23.31 18.72
C ALA A 11 0.77 -22.96 17.30
N ALA A 12 0.88 -21.68 16.95
CA ALA A 12 0.72 -21.16 15.61
C ALA A 12 -0.65 -21.43 14.95
N ALA A 13 -1.69 -20.71 15.36
CA ALA A 13 -2.33 -19.92 14.31
C ALA A 13 -1.17 -19.06 13.78
N ALA A 14 -0.71 -19.34 12.55
CA ALA A 14 0.35 -18.57 11.90
C ALA A 14 0.18 -17.11 12.29
N LEU A 15 1.26 -16.42 12.68
CA LEU A 15 1.22 -14.97 12.90
C LEU A 15 0.69 -14.36 11.60
N ALA A 16 -0.62 -14.25 11.49
CA ALA A 16 -1.27 -13.70 10.33
C ALA A 16 -0.91 -12.24 10.44
N GLU A 17 -0.02 -11.76 9.58
CA GLU A 17 0.18 -10.34 9.43
C GLU A 17 -1.18 -9.78 9.00
N THR A 18 -1.83 -9.15 9.97
CA THR A 18 -3.10 -8.46 9.76
C THR A 18 -2.80 -7.00 9.52
N PHE A 19 -3.65 -6.36 8.72
CA PHE A 19 -3.62 -4.92 8.52
C PHE A 19 -4.99 -4.35 8.88
N THR A 20 -5.04 -3.03 9.08
CA THR A 20 -6.29 -2.31 9.33
C THR A 20 -6.55 -1.36 8.17
N ASN A 21 -7.80 -1.30 7.73
CA ASN A 21 -8.22 -0.32 6.73
C ASN A 21 -8.49 1.06 7.36
N PRO A 22 -8.26 2.16 6.62
CA PRO A 22 -7.70 2.20 5.26
C PRO A 22 -6.18 1.95 5.24
N VAL A 23 -5.67 1.27 4.20
CA VAL A 23 -4.22 1.00 4.03
C VAL A 23 -3.41 2.29 3.80
N ILE A 24 -4.03 3.30 3.18
CA ILE A 24 -3.47 4.63 2.99
C ILE A 24 -4.58 5.62 3.34
N TRP A 25 -4.30 6.59 4.23
CA TRP A 25 -5.23 7.65 4.59
C TRP A 25 -4.82 8.96 3.91
N GLU A 26 -4.80 8.95 2.58
CA GLU A 26 -4.46 10.09 1.71
C GLU A 26 -5.49 10.25 0.59
N ASP A 27 -5.49 11.39 -0.08
CA ASP A 27 -6.38 11.68 -1.21
C ASP A 27 -5.82 11.10 -2.51
N LEU A 28 -6.12 9.81 -2.75
CA LEU A 28 -5.75 9.08 -3.96
C LEU A 28 -7.02 8.58 -4.65
N SER A 29 -7.51 9.33 -5.63
CA SER A 29 -8.70 8.94 -6.41
C SER A 29 -8.33 8.08 -7.62
N ASP A 30 -9.29 7.30 -8.12
CA ASP A 30 -9.17 6.48 -9.34
C ASP A 30 -7.93 5.57 -9.36
N VAL A 31 -7.68 4.86 -8.25
CA VAL A 31 -6.48 4.03 -8.12
C VAL A 31 -6.47 2.86 -9.11
N GLU A 32 -5.35 2.68 -9.79
CA GLU A 32 -5.02 1.50 -10.61
C GLU A 32 -3.81 0.80 -9.97
N VAL A 33 -3.86 -0.52 -9.81
CA VAL A 33 -2.78 -1.31 -9.18
C VAL A 33 -2.34 -2.45 -10.10
N THR A 34 -1.04 -2.57 -10.33
CA THR A 34 -0.42 -3.68 -11.07
C THR A 34 0.79 -4.25 -10.32
N ARG A 35 1.25 -5.44 -10.71
CA ARG A 35 2.43 -6.10 -10.13
C ARG A 35 3.50 -6.32 -11.19
N ALA A 36 4.74 -5.98 -10.88
CA ALA A 36 5.90 -6.30 -11.70
C ALA A 36 7.03 -6.82 -10.82
N GLY A 37 7.46 -8.06 -11.06
CA GLY A 37 8.46 -8.72 -10.21
C GLY A 37 7.93 -8.98 -8.81
N ASP A 38 8.66 -8.50 -7.80
CA ASP A 38 8.34 -8.63 -6.38
C ASP A 38 7.53 -7.45 -5.81
N ALA A 39 7.26 -6.41 -6.59
CA ALA A 39 6.58 -5.20 -6.15
C ALA A 39 5.22 -4.97 -6.84
N TYR A 40 4.35 -4.30 -6.11
CA TYR A 40 3.10 -3.70 -6.58
C TYR A 40 3.29 -2.21 -6.81
N PHE A 41 2.66 -1.71 -7.86
CA PHE A 41 2.68 -0.31 -8.26
C PHE A 41 1.26 0.20 -8.32
N MET A 42 1.01 1.34 -7.70
CA MET A 42 -0.27 2.05 -7.71
C MET A 42 -0.09 3.41 -8.37
N THR A 43 -1.08 3.82 -9.17
CA THR A 43 -1.20 5.21 -9.63
C THR A 43 -2.57 5.76 -9.29
N ALA A 44 -2.68 7.08 -9.18
CA ALA A 44 -3.93 7.78 -8.87
C ALA A 44 -4.13 9.01 -9.77
N SER A 45 -5.38 9.49 -9.87
CA SER A 45 -5.72 10.74 -10.52
C SER A 45 -5.34 11.94 -9.66
N THR A 46 -4.84 13.01 -10.30
CA THR A 46 -4.53 14.29 -9.63
C THR A 46 -5.14 15.51 -10.34
N PHE A 47 -6.05 15.30 -11.27
CA PHE A 47 -6.73 16.36 -12.02
C PHE A 47 -5.75 17.42 -12.59
N HIS A 48 -5.70 18.60 -11.97
CA HIS A 48 -4.94 19.77 -12.42
C HIS A 48 -3.62 19.99 -11.65
N TYR A 49 -3.24 19.11 -10.72
CA TYR A 49 -1.96 19.22 -10.03
C TYR A 49 -0.77 18.85 -10.94
N SER A 50 0.35 19.53 -10.73
CA SER A 50 1.63 19.29 -11.40
C SER A 50 2.76 19.23 -10.35
N PRO A 51 3.60 18.18 -10.30
CA PRO A 51 3.55 16.98 -11.14
C PRO A 51 2.27 16.16 -10.91
N GLY A 52 1.80 15.49 -11.96
CA GLY A 52 0.55 14.73 -11.97
C GLY A 52 0.77 13.22 -11.96
N THR A 53 -0.28 12.46 -11.64
CA THR A 53 -0.29 10.99 -11.73
C THR A 53 0.83 10.34 -10.87
N PRO A 54 0.73 10.42 -9.53
CA PRO A 54 1.74 9.86 -8.63
C PRO A 54 1.84 8.36 -8.83
N VAL A 55 3.04 7.83 -8.65
CA VAL A 55 3.33 6.40 -8.67
C VAL A 55 3.79 6.00 -7.28
N LEU A 56 3.09 5.05 -6.67
CA LEU A 56 3.44 4.47 -5.39
C LEU A 56 3.92 3.03 -5.58
N ARG A 57 4.82 2.57 -4.72
CA ARG A 57 5.31 1.18 -4.67
C ARG A 57 4.95 0.54 -3.33
N SER A 58 4.64 -0.74 -3.35
CA SER A 58 4.50 -1.58 -2.17
C SER A 58 5.03 -2.99 -2.44
N TYR A 59 5.45 -3.70 -1.40
CA TYR A 59 5.83 -5.12 -1.49
C TYR A 59 4.77 -6.06 -0.89
N ASP A 60 3.77 -5.50 -0.21
CA ASP A 60 2.79 -6.24 0.60
C ASP A 60 1.33 -5.74 0.43
N LEU A 61 1.09 -4.78 -0.46
CA LEU A 61 -0.20 -4.10 -0.69
C LEU A 61 -0.71 -3.23 0.48
N VAL A 62 0.04 -3.11 1.57
CA VAL A 62 -0.35 -2.40 2.79
C VAL A 62 0.52 -1.17 3.02
N ASN A 63 1.84 -1.34 2.92
CA ASN A 63 2.82 -0.28 3.13
C ASN A 63 3.22 0.29 1.78
N TRP A 64 2.86 1.55 1.54
CA TRP A 64 3.08 2.23 0.26
C TRP A 64 4.04 3.41 0.40
N GLU A 65 4.91 3.58 -0.58
CA GLU A 65 5.84 4.72 -0.67
C GLU A 65 5.66 5.42 -2.03
N HIS A 66 5.70 6.76 -2.03
CA HIS A 66 5.70 7.55 -3.27
C HIS A 66 7.07 7.44 -3.96
N ILE A 67 7.10 6.98 -5.22
CA ILE A 67 8.34 6.75 -5.98
C ILE A 67 8.49 7.67 -7.20
N GLY A 68 7.47 8.46 -7.54
CA GLY A 68 7.56 9.42 -8.64
C GLY A 68 6.21 9.84 -9.19
N HIS A 69 6.22 10.44 -10.37
CA HIS A 69 5.05 10.91 -11.09
C HIS A 69 5.16 10.55 -12.57
N SER A 70 4.07 10.09 -13.16
CA SER A 70 4.04 9.77 -14.60
C SER A 70 3.96 11.02 -15.48
N VAL A 71 3.45 12.14 -14.94
CA VAL A 71 3.37 13.44 -15.61
C VAL A 71 4.26 14.44 -14.87
N PRO A 72 5.53 14.68 -15.28
CA PRO A 72 6.45 15.55 -14.56
C PRO A 72 6.02 17.04 -14.56
N VAL A 73 5.43 17.50 -15.66
CA VAL A 73 4.90 18.86 -15.81
C VAL A 73 3.59 18.77 -16.58
N LEU A 74 2.52 19.32 -16.02
CA LEU A 74 1.25 19.51 -16.71
C LEU A 74 1.25 20.90 -17.37
N ASP A 75 1.56 20.94 -18.66
CA ASP A 75 1.59 22.15 -19.47
C ASP A 75 0.29 22.32 -20.26
N TRP A 76 -0.32 23.50 -20.17
CA TRP A 76 -1.57 23.86 -20.85
C TRP A 76 -1.34 24.73 -22.10
N SER A 77 -0.08 25.04 -22.42
CA SER A 77 0.32 25.94 -23.52
C SER A 77 0.60 25.23 -24.84
N SER A 78 0.43 23.90 -24.90
CA SER A 78 0.56 23.08 -26.12
C SER A 78 -0.58 23.31 -27.12
#